data_AF-A0A1X2GIM2-F1
#
_entry.id   AF-A0A1X2GIM2-F1
#
_cell.length_a   1.000
_cell.length_b   1.000
_cell.length_c   1.000
_cell.angle_alpha   90.00
_cell.angle_beta   90.00
_cell.angle_gamma   90.00
#
_symmetry.space_group_name_H-M   'P 1'
#
loop_
_entity.id
_entity.type
_entity.pdbx_description
1 polymer ?
#
loop_
_entity_poly.entity_id
_entity_poly.type
_entity_poly.pdbx_seq_one_letter_code
_entity_poly.pdbx_strand_id
1 'polypeptide(L)'
;MQPEDIVSQLKRKGVFDDFRKQLLCDFQTHDIGHQFINVIQGHVESIVENDPSLLEKDRATFHMLLMDSIEKSGYYKTLEKDLTAKVKQDTNFQASVQEKIDQVIQNQ
;
A
#
# COMPACT_ATOMS: atom_id res chain seq x y z
N MET A 1 -18.86 -4.69 25.40
CA MET A 1 -18.43 -3.54 24.56
C MET A 1 -18.95 -3.77 23.15
N GLN A 2 -19.46 -2.75 22.46
CA GLN A 2 -19.83 -2.91 21.04
C GLN A 2 -18.58 -2.79 20.16
N PRO A 3 -18.55 -3.41 18.96
CA PRO A 3 -17.40 -3.31 18.03
C PRO A 3 -17.00 -1.86 17.73
N GLU A 4 -17.99 -0.97 17.63
CA GLU A 4 -17.81 0.48 17.39
C GLU A 4 -16.96 1.16 18.47
N ASP A 5 -17.12 0.74 19.74
CA ASP A 5 -16.41 1.30 20.88
C ASP A 5 -14.94 0.85 20.87
N ILE A 6 -14.69 -0.41 20.50
CA ILE A 6 -13.34 -0.96 20.37
C ILE A 6 -12.59 -0.18 19.27
N VAL A 7 -13.21 -0.03 18.10
CA VAL A 7 -12.63 0.74 16.99
C VAL A 7 -12.34 2.18 17.40
N SER A 8 -13.26 2.82 18.10
CA SER A 8 -13.08 4.20 18.59
C SER A 8 -11.91 4.32 19.55
N GLN A 9 -11.73 3.36 20.46
CA GLN A 9 -10.59 3.34 21.37
C GLN A 9 -9.25 3.08 20.65
N LEU A 10 -9.21 2.12 19.73
CA LEU A 10 -8.03 1.84 18.91
C LEU A 10 -7.62 3.08 18.09
N LYS A 11 -8.58 3.81 17.52
CA LYS A 11 -8.33 5.09 16.83
C LYS A 11 -7.71 6.13 17.78
N ARG A 12 -8.29 6.34 18.96
CA ARG A 12 -7.76 7.29 19.96
C ARG A 12 -6.34 6.93 20.42
N LYS A 13 -6.02 5.64 20.49
CA LYS A 13 -4.69 5.13 20.86
C LYS A 13 -3.67 5.16 19.71
N GLY A 14 -4.06 5.60 18.50
CA GLY A 14 -3.15 5.68 17.34
C GLY A 14 -2.85 4.37 16.64
N VAL A 15 -3.51 3.26 17.04
CA VAL A 15 -3.19 1.90 16.57
C VAL A 15 -3.31 1.76 15.05
N PHE A 16 -4.25 2.46 14.43
CA PHE A 16 -4.40 2.47 12.96
C PHE A 16 -3.20 3.09 12.25
N ASP A 17 -2.62 4.16 12.81
CA ASP A 17 -1.44 4.80 12.22
C ASP A 17 -0.20 3.92 12.41
N ASP A 18 -0.09 3.23 13.54
CA ASP A 18 0.98 2.26 13.78
C ASP A 18 0.92 1.10 12.77
N PHE A 19 -0.26 0.49 12.58
CA PHE A 19 -0.43 -0.55 11.56
C PHE A 19 -0.19 -0.03 10.15
N ARG A 20 -0.62 1.19 9.83
CA ARG A 20 -0.34 1.81 8.52
C ARG A 20 1.17 1.96 8.28
N LYS A 21 1.93 2.40 9.28
CA LYS A 21 3.39 2.53 9.21
C LYS A 21 4.06 1.17 9.06
N GLN A 22 3.62 0.18 9.82
CA GLN A 22 4.13 -1.19 9.74
C GLN A 22 3.91 -1.77 8.35
N LEU A 23 2.67 -1.73 7.84
CA LEU A 23 2.35 -2.22 6.51
C LEU A 23 3.17 -1.53 5.41
N LEU A 24 3.40 -0.21 5.54
CA LEU A 24 4.25 0.52 4.61
C LEU A 24 5.71 0.06 4.68
N CYS A 25 6.25 -0.12 5.89
CA CYS A 25 7.60 -0.62 6.11
C CYS A 25 7.78 -2.03 5.54
N ASP A 26 6.85 -2.92 5.84
CA ASP A 26 6.83 -4.31 5.35
C ASP A 26 6.74 -4.33 3.83
N PHE A 27 5.90 -3.48 3.23
CA PHE A 27 5.82 -3.33 1.79
C PHE A 27 7.17 -2.89 1.18
N GLN A 28 7.80 -1.86 1.76
CA GLN A 28 9.06 -1.30 1.24
C GLN A 28 10.26 -2.22 1.39
N THR A 29 10.24 -3.12 2.37
CA THR A 29 11.36 -4.02 2.68
C THR A 29 11.21 -5.42 2.11
N HIS A 30 9.99 -5.81 1.73
CA HIS A 30 9.70 -7.14 1.19
C HIS A 30 9.75 -7.14 -0.35
N ASP A 31 10.13 -8.28 -0.92
CA ASP A 31 10.16 -8.56 -2.37
C ASP A 31 8.96 -8.03 -3.17
N ILE A 32 7.74 -8.00 -2.61
CA ILE A 32 6.55 -7.51 -3.32
C ILE A 32 6.68 -6.03 -3.65
N GLY A 33 7.19 -5.20 -2.74
CA GLY A 33 7.43 -3.78 -3.02
C GLY A 33 8.51 -3.58 -4.07
N HIS A 34 9.59 -4.38 -4.00
CA HIS A 34 10.65 -4.36 -5.01
C HIS A 34 10.14 -4.78 -6.38
N GLN A 35 9.36 -5.86 -6.46
CA GLN A 35 8.74 -6.33 -7.71
C GLN A 35 7.80 -5.27 -8.28
N PHE A 36 7.00 -4.62 -7.44
CA PHE A 36 6.12 -3.54 -7.89
C PHE A 36 6.91 -2.37 -8.49
N ILE A 37 7.97 -1.91 -7.83
CA ILE A 37 8.84 -0.84 -8.34
C ILE A 37 9.43 -1.24 -9.70
N ASN A 38 9.90 -2.48 -9.83
CA ASN A 38 10.45 -2.98 -11.10
C ASN A 38 9.41 -3.00 -12.22
N VAL A 39 8.16 -3.39 -11.92
CA VAL A 39 7.06 -3.36 -12.90
C VAL A 39 6.75 -1.94 -13.34
N ILE A 40 6.70 -0.99 -12.41
CA ILE A 40 6.49 0.43 -12.74
C ILE A 40 7.64 0.97 -13.59
N GLN A 41 8.89 0.66 -13.21
CA GLN A 41 10.05 1.08 -13.97
C GLN A 41 10.03 0.53 -15.40
N GLY A 42 9.79 -0.77 -15.57
CA GLY A 42 9.70 -1.37 -16.91
C GLY A 42 8.55 -0.80 -17.74
N HIS A 43 7.43 -0.45 -17.11
CA HIS A 43 6.32 0.23 -17.79
C HIS A 43 6.71 1.65 -18.24
N VAL A 44 7.41 2.40 -17.40
CA VAL A 44 7.92 3.74 -17.74
C VAL A 44 8.91 3.65 -18.90
N GLU A 45 9.86 2.71 -18.83
CA GLU A 45 10.85 2.47 -19.89
C GLU A 45 10.14 2.15 -21.21
N SER A 46 9.17 1.23 -21.19
CA SER A 46 8.37 0.88 -22.37
C SER A 46 7.60 2.08 -22.95
N ILE A 47 7.04 2.95 -22.11
CA ILE A 47 6.35 4.17 -22.57
C ILE A 47 7.33 5.11 -23.28
N VAL A 48 8.51 5.33 -22.70
CA VAL A 48 9.53 6.23 -23.27
C VAL A 48 10.12 5.67 -24.55
N GLU A 49 10.33 4.35 -24.64
CA GLU A 49 10.76 3.70 -25.88
C GLU A 49 9.75 3.86 -27.00
N ASN A 50 8.45 3.80 -26.68
CA ASN A 50 7.37 3.97 -27.65
C ASN A 50 7.14 5.44 -28.04
N ASP A 51 7.36 6.40 -27.13
CA ASP A 51 7.30 7.84 -27.39
C ASP A 51 8.47 8.59 -26.74
N PRO A 52 9.62 8.71 -27.44
CA PRO A 52 10.79 9.42 -26.92
C PRO A 52 10.55 10.92 -26.68
N SER A 53 9.54 11.52 -27.31
CA SER A 53 9.22 12.94 -27.14
C SER A 53 8.73 13.28 -25.73
N LEU A 54 8.37 12.28 -24.94
CA LEU A 54 8.01 12.42 -23.54
C LEU A 54 9.17 12.98 -22.69
N LEU A 55 10.42 12.69 -23.07
CA LEU A 55 11.61 13.21 -22.38
C LEU A 55 11.84 14.71 -22.62
N GLU A 56 11.22 15.27 -23.66
CA GLU A 56 11.27 16.70 -23.96
C GLU A 56 10.21 17.50 -23.18
N LYS A 57 9.27 16.81 -22.51
CA LYS A 57 8.25 17.46 -21.69
C LYS A 57 8.85 17.97 -20.39
N ASP A 58 8.24 19.02 -19.84
CA ASP A 58 8.55 19.43 -18.49
C ASP A 58 8.17 18.32 -17.49
N ARG A 59 8.82 18.33 -16.33
CA ARG A 59 8.66 17.30 -15.31
C ARG A 59 7.21 17.10 -14.87
N ALA A 60 6.40 18.16 -14.78
CA ALA A 60 5.04 18.03 -14.30
C ALA A 60 4.14 17.35 -15.35
N THR A 61 4.28 17.75 -16.61
CA THR A 61 3.57 17.12 -17.73
C THR A 61 3.98 15.66 -17.90
N PHE A 62 5.27 15.36 -17.85
CA PHE A 62 5.77 13.99 -17.92
C PHE A 62 5.20 13.11 -16.80
N HIS A 63 5.24 13.60 -15.55
CA HIS A 63 4.69 12.89 -14.40
C HIS A 63 3.19 12.62 -14.55
N MET A 64 2.41 13.62 -15.00
CA MET A 64 0.97 13.47 -15.23
C MET A 64 0.67 12.37 -16.25
N LEU A 65 1.36 12.37 -17.40
CA LEU A 65 1.17 11.37 -18.45
C LEU A 65 1.55 9.96 -17.99
N LEU A 66 2.63 9.85 -17.22
CA LEU A 66 3.05 8.59 -16.62
C LEU A 66 2.01 8.03 -15.66
N MET A 67 1.50 8.87 -14.75
CA MET A 67 0.50 8.44 -13.77
C MET A 67 -0.79 8.00 -14.45
N ASP A 68 -1.27 8.75 -15.45
CA ASP A 68 -2.44 8.35 -16.24
C ASP A 68 -2.25 7.00 -16.95
N SER A 69 -1.04 6.75 -17.49
CA SER A 69 -0.73 5.46 -18.11
C SER A 69 -0.67 4.30 -17.11
N ILE A 70 -0.06 4.50 -15.95
CA ILE A 70 0.03 3.48 -14.89
C ILE A 70 -1.37 3.20 -14.29
N GLU A 71 -2.22 4.21 -14.15
CA GLU A 71 -3.60 4.02 -13.69
C GLU A 71 -4.40 3.18 -14.70
N LYS A 72 -4.24 3.46 -16.00
CA LYS A 72 -4.90 2.72 -17.09
C LYS A 72 -4.40 1.28 -17.23
N SER A 73 -3.14 1.00 -16.90
CA SER A 73 -2.60 -0.36 -16.98
C SER A 73 -3.18 -1.31 -15.92
N GLY A 74 -3.77 -0.77 -14.85
CA GLY A 74 -4.36 -1.57 -13.77
C GLY A 74 -3.35 -2.19 -12.80
N TYR A 75 -2.07 -1.82 -12.87
CA TYR A 75 -1.04 -2.32 -11.95
C TYR A 75 -1.36 -2.01 -10.49
N TYR A 76 -1.84 -0.80 -10.19
CA TYR A 76 -2.24 -0.43 -8.82
C TYR A 76 -3.36 -1.32 -8.27
N LYS A 77 -4.39 -1.60 -9.08
CA LYS A 77 -5.52 -2.46 -8.67
C LYS A 77 -5.07 -3.90 -8.42
N THR A 78 -4.16 -4.39 -9.25
CA THR A 78 -3.59 -5.74 -9.09
C THR A 78 -2.77 -5.81 -7.81
N LEU A 79 -1.88 -4.83 -7.60
CA LEU A 79 -1.08 -4.73 -6.38
C LEU A 79 -1.95 -4.65 -5.12
N GLU A 80 -2.98 -3.79 -5.12
CA GLU A 80 -3.89 -3.62 -3.99
C GLU A 80 -4.58 -4.95 -3.64
N LYS A 81 -5.04 -5.69 -4.64
CA LYS A 81 -5.66 -7.01 -4.45
C LYS A 81 -4.69 -8.00 -3.82
N ASP A 82 -3.46 -8.07 -4.33
CA ASP A 82 -2.45 -9.03 -3.88
C ASP A 82 -1.96 -8.70 -2.47
N LEU A 83 -1.71 -7.42 -2.18
CA LEU A 83 -1.35 -6.95 -0.84
C LEU A 83 -2.47 -7.20 0.16
N THR A 84 -3.72 -6.89 -0.21
CA THR A 84 -4.88 -7.15 0.66
C THR A 84 -5.02 -8.64 0.97
N ALA A 85 -4.83 -9.50 -0.03
CA ALA A 85 -4.86 -10.95 0.18
C ALA A 85 -3.73 -11.39 1.13
N LYS A 86 -2.52 -10.87 0.94
CA LYS A 86 -1.37 -11.20 1.80
C LYS A 86 -1.57 -10.73 3.24
N VAL A 87 -2.01 -9.49 3.46
CA VAL A 87 -2.29 -8.95 4.81
C VAL A 87 -3.37 -9.76 5.53
N LYS A 88 -4.38 -10.23 4.80
CA LYS A 88 -5.42 -11.12 5.37
C LYS A 88 -4.89 -12.50 5.76
N GLN A 89 -3.87 -12.98 5.05
CA GLN A 89 -3.25 -14.29 5.27
C GLN A 89 -2.05 -14.23 6.22
N ASP A 90 -1.50 -13.05 6.49
CA ASP A 90 -0.37 -12.86 7.38
C ASP A 90 -0.79 -13.09 8.83
N THR A 91 -0.47 -14.28 9.34
CA THR A 91 -0.82 -14.71 10.69
C THR A 91 -0.20 -13.82 11.76
N ASN A 92 0.97 -13.24 11.52
CA ASN A 92 1.62 -12.36 12.48
C ASN A 92 0.89 -11.03 12.57
N PHE A 93 0.54 -10.45 11.41
CA PHE A 93 -0.24 -9.22 11.38
C PHE A 93 -1.63 -9.41 12.00
N GLN A 94 -2.33 -10.51 11.67
CA GLN A 94 -3.63 -10.83 12.29
C GLN A 94 -3.51 -11.02 13.81
N ALA A 95 -2.45 -11.68 14.29
CA ALA A 95 -2.20 -11.84 15.72
C ALA A 95 -1.97 -10.48 16.40
N SER A 96 -1.18 -9.58 15.81
CA SER A 96 -0.97 -8.23 16.34
C SER A 96 -2.27 -7.41 16.40
N VAL A 97 -3.15 -7.54 15.40
CA VAL A 97 -4.47 -6.90 15.42
C VAL A 97 -5.31 -7.45 16.58
N GLN A 98 -5.36 -8.77 16.73
CA GLN A 98 -6.11 -9.41 17.82
C GLN A 98 -5.58 -9.00 19.19
N GLU A 99 -4.26 -8.95 19.37
CA GLU A 99 -3.64 -8.52 20.63
C GLU A 99 -4.06 -7.09 21.01
N LYS A 100 -4.12 -6.17 20.04
CA LYS A 100 -4.58 -4.79 20.30
C LYS A 100 -6.06 -4.71 20.67
N ILE A 101 -6.88 -5.56 20.07
CA ILE A 101 -8.30 -5.70 20.44
C ILE A 101 -8.41 -6.21 21.88
N ASP A 102 -7.69 -7.27 22.22
CA ASP A 102 -7.71 -7.88 23.54
C ASP A 102 -7.21 -6.90 24.62
N GLN A 103 -6.17 -6.12 24.33
CA GLN A 103 -5.69 -5.05 25.20
C GLN A 103 -6.76 -3.98 25.47
N VAL A 104 -7.62 -3.66 24.50
CA VAL A 104 -8.74 -2.73 24.72
C VAL A 104 -9.84 -3.37 25.57
N ILE A 105 -10.09 -4.67 25.41
CA ILE A 105 -11.08 -5.41 26.19
C ILE A 105 -10.62 -5.61 27.65
N GLN A 106 -9.33 -5.86 27.87
CA GLN A 106 -8.76 -6.15 29.19
C GLN A 106 -8.42 -4.91 30.03
N ASN A 107 -8.08 -3.78 29.42
CA ASN A 107 -7.78 -2.52 30.13
C ASN A 107 -9.05 -1.74 30.51
N GLN A 108 -10.12 -2.46 30.85
CA GLN A 108 -11.37 -1.93 31.38
C GLN A 108 -11.43 -2.13 32.89
#